data_AF-A0A1V4PEB5-F1
#
_entry.id   AF-A0A1V4PEB5-F1
#
_cell.length_a   1.000
_cell.length_b   1.000
_cell.length_c   1.000
_cell.angle_alpha   90.00
_cell.angle_beta   90.00
_cell.angle_gamma   90.00
#
_symmetry.space_group_name_H-M   'P 1'
#
loop_
_entity.id
_entity.type
_entity.pdbx_description
1 polymer ?
#
loop_
_entity_poly.entity_id
_entity_poly.type
_entity_poly.pdbx_seq_one_letter_code
_entity_poly.pdbx_strand_id
1 'polypeptide(L)'
;PVVKQFLSGDRFGPIGMSEEKDDAVAAQEAAMAAAGISGGGTKDDFTEIIPQVQPNPGMPERKAVGRHRQRVLELLPSLPENAQRAIRESMAQEDEIRAQAQAHGADVADTAPIPIGGR
;
A
#
# COMPACT_ATOMS: atom_id res chain seq x y z
N PRO A 1 0.98 -9.54 -12.63
CA PRO A 1 2.21 -10.33 -12.46
C PRO A 1 3.27 -9.65 -11.58
N VAL A 2 3.84 -8.51 -12.01
CA VAL A 2 4.93 -7.81 -11.30
C VAL A 2 4.49 -7.23 -9.94
N VAL A 3 3.33 -6.55 -9.88
CA VAL A 3 2.82 -5.97 -8.62
C VAL A 3 2.60 -7.04 -7.55
N LYS A 4 2.10 -8.21 -7.96
CA LYS A 4 1.90 -9.35 -7.06
C LYS A 4 3.22 -9.86 -6.50
N GLN A 5 4.25 -10.00 -7.35
CA GLN A 5 5.59 -10.41 -6.97
C GLN A 5 6.24 -9.43 -5.97
N PHE A 6 6.06 -8.12 -6.17
CA PHE A 6 6.54 -7.11 -5.23
C PHE A 6 5.84 -7.16 -3.88
N LEU A 7 4.51 -7.36 -3.88
CA LEU A 7 3.74 -7.42 -2.64
C LEU A 7 3.99 -8.72 -1.86
N SER A 8 4.17 -9.85 -2.55
CA SER A 8 4.51 -11.13 -1.92
C SER A 8 5.99 -11.25 -1.54
N GLY A 9 6.85 -10.39 -2.09
CA GLY A 9 8.30 -10.45 -1.91
C GLY A 9 8.96 -11.62 -2.64
N ASP A 10 8.28 -12.20 -3.64
CA ASP A 10 8.77 -13.38 -4.37
C ASP A 10 9.95 -13.02 -5.29
N ARG A 11 11.10 -13.67 -5.08
CA ARG A 11 12.31 -13.41 -5.88
C ARG A 11 12.31 -14.17 -7.21
N PHE A 12 11.47 -15.20 -7.33
CA PHE A 12 11.35 -15.96 -8.57
C PHE A 12 10.37 -15.29 -9.53
N GLY A 13 10.73 -15.22 -10.81
CA GLY A 13 9.94 -14.56 -11.85
C GLY A 13 10.37 -13.14 -12.18
N PRO A 14 9.80 -12.52 -13.24
CA PRO A 14 10.26 -11.24 -13.78
C PRO A 14 10.03 -10.09 -12.79
N ILE A 15 11.14 -9.58 -12.26
CA ILE A 15 11.23 -8.50 -11.24
C ILE A 15 10.72 -7.13 -11.70
N GLY A 16 10.20 -6.97 -12.93
CA GLY A 16 9.78 -5.67 -13.45
C GLY A 16 9.34 -5.67 -14.92
N MET A 17 8.73 -4.57 -15.37
CA MET A 17 8.07 -4.39 -16.67
C MET A 17 8.99 -4.34 -17.91
N SER A 18 10.32 -4.47 -17.81
CA SER A 18 11.21 -4.29 -18.97
C SER A 18 12.60 -4.96 -18.92
N GLU A 19 12.92 -5.80 -17.93
CA GLU A 19 14.18 -6.55 -17.99
C GLU A 19 13.91 -7.95 -18.54
N GLU A 20 14.42 -8.20 -19.74
CA GLU A 20 14.69 -9.54 -20.25
C GLU A 20 15.67 -10.19 -19.26
N LYS A 21 15.17 -11.06 -18.38
CA LYS A 21 16.04 -11.82 -17.46
C LYS A 21 16.93 -12.69 -18.32
N ASP A 22 18.25 -12.61 -18.15
CA ASP A 22 19.20 -13.49 -18.80
C ASP A 22 18.78 -14.96 -18.62
N ASP A 23 18.76 -15.74 -19.71
CA ASP A 23 18.33 -17.15 -19.71
C ASP A 23 19.07 -18.00 -18.69
N ALA A 24 20.34 -17.66 -18.40
CA ALA A 24 21.16 -18.33 -17.39
C ALA A 24 20.59 -18.16 -15.97
N VAL A 25 20.09 -16.97 -15.64
CA VAL A 25 19.47 -16.68 -14.34
C VAL A 25 18.10 -17.34 -14.24
N ALA A 26 17.31 -17.33 -15.33
CA ALA A 26 16.03 -18.01 -15.39
C ALA A 26 16.17 -19.54 -15.21
N ALA A 27 17.16 -20.15 -15.85
CA ALA A 27 17.45 -21.58 -15.70
C ALA A 27 17.91 -21.94 -14.28
N GLN A 28 18.70 -21.08 -13.65
CA GLN A 28 19.16 -21.28 -12.27
C GLN A 28 17.99 -21.18 -11.27
N GLU A 29 17.07 -20.22 -11.47
CA GLU A 29 15.84 -20.10 -10.68
C GLU A 29 14.92 -21.31 -10.85
N ALA A 30 14.77 -21.82 -12.08
CA ALA A 30 14.00 -23.03 -12.36
C ALA A 30 14.60 -24.27 -11.69
N ALA A 31 15.93 -24.39 -11.67
CA ALA A 31 16.62 -25.47 -10.96
C ALA A 31 16.44 -25.37 -9.43
N MET A 32 16.48 -24.15 -8.88
CA MET A 32 16.22 -23.92 -7.45
C MET A 32 14.76 -24.23 -7.07
N ALA A 33 13.80 -23.81 -7.89
CA ALA A 33 12.38 -24.14 -7.70
C ALA A 33 12.12 -25.65 -7.78
N ALA A 34 12.75 -26.35 -8.74
CA ALA A 34 12.67 -27.81 -8.88
C ALA A 34 13.31 -28.55 -7.70
N ALA A 35 14.33 -27.97 -7.07
CA ALA A 35 14.95 -28.46 -5.84
C ALA A 35 14.11 -28.16 -4.56
N GLY A 36 12.93 -27.55 -4.71
CA GLY A 36 12.03 -27.22 -3.59
C GLY A 36 12.49 -26.01 -2.76
N ILE A 37 13.50 -25.28 -3.21
CA ILE A 37 13.93 -24.02 -2.59
C ILE A 37 12.92 -22.95 -3.03
N SER A 38 12.20 -22.33 -2.09
CA SER A 38 11.27 -21.23 -2.41
C SER A 38 12.02 -19.92 -2.62
N GLY A 39 11.45 -19.01 -3.40
CA GLY A 39 12.06 -17.72 -3.73
C GLY A 39 12.18 -16.76 -2.54
N GLY A 40 11.67 -17.16 -1.37
CA GLY A 40 11.40 -16.25 -0.25
C GLY A 40 10.23 -15.33 -0.61
N GLY A 41 9.28 -15.17 0.32
CA GLY A 41 8.04 -14.42 0.10
C GLY A 41 6.86 -15.10 0.79
N THR A 42 5.89 -14.34 1.27
CA THR A 42 4.65 -14.91 1.82
C THR A 42 3.75 -15.38 0.69
N LYS A 43 3.15 -16.57 0.83
CA LYS A 43 2.14 -17.11 -0.10
C LYS A 43 0.78 -16.41 0.04
N ASP A 44 0.73 -15.26 0.69
CA ASP A 44 -0.50 -14.52 0.85
C ASP A 44 -0.86 -13.89 -0.49
N ASP A 45 -2.03 -14.28 -1.00
CA ASP A 45 -2.63 -13.61 -2.15
C ASP A 45 -3.04 -12.20 -1.70
N PHE A 46 -2.09 -11.25 -1.78
CA PHE A 46 -2.36 -9.82 -1.63
C PHE A 46 -3.24 -9.35 -2.79
N THR A 47 -4.53 -9.64 -2.65
CA THR A 47 -5.59 -9.18 -3.56
C THR A 47 -6.04 -7.78 -3.15
N GLU A 48 -5.81 -7.40 -1.89
CA GLU A 48 -6.23 -6.14 -1.31
C GLU A 48 -5.04 -5.19 -1.16
N ILE A 49 -5.23 -3.96 -1.64
CA ILE A 49 -4.27 -2.87 -1.45
C ILE A 49 -4.51 -2.30 -0.06
N ILE A 50 -3.52 -2.42 0.83
CA ILE A 50 -3.61 -1.90 2.19
C ILE A 50 -3.83 -0.37 2.14
N PRO A 51 -4.77 0.18 2.93
CA PRO A 51 -5.01 1.62 2.96
C PRO A 51 -3.76 2.43 3.33
N GLN A 52 -3.71 3.67 2.84
CA GLN A 52 -2.59 4.56 3.14
C GLN A 52 -2.55 4.95 4.63
N VAL A 53 -1.35 4.92 5.22
CA VAL A 53 -1.09 5.29 6.61
C VAL A 53 -1.51 6.74 6.88
N GLN A 54 -2.30 6.97 7.94
CA GLN A 54 -2.74 8.30 8.37
C GLN A 54 -1.70 9.00 9.28
N PRO A 55 -1.69 10.34 9.37
CA PRO A 55 -0.82 11.04 10.32
C PRO A 55 -1.17 10.69 11.76
N ASN A 56 -0.17 10.67 12.65
CA ASN A 56 -0.44 10.48 14.07
C ASN A 56 -1.27 11.66 14.63
N PRO A 57 -2.11 11.42 15.66
CA PRO A 57 -2.83 12.47 16.36
C PRO A 57 -1.94 13.64 16.78
N GLY A 58 -2.41 14.88 16.62
CA GLY A 58 -1.68 16.10 16.94
C GLY A 58 -0.62 16.53 15.92
N MET A 59 -0.36 15.75 14.87
CA MET A 59 0.51 16.16 13.76
C MET A 59 -0.27 16.96 12.70
N PRO A 60 0.37 17.93 12.01
CA PRO A 60 -0.27 18.69 10.95
C PRO A 60 -0.58 17.82 9.73
N GLU A 61 -1.56 18.26 8.91
CA GLU A 61 -1.94 17.56 7.69
C GLU A 61 -0.76 17.43 6.70
N ARG A 62 -0.63 16.26 6.06
CA ARG A 62 0.29 16.05 4.95
C ARG A 62 -0.18 16.83 3.72
N LYS A 63 0.39 18.03 3.49
CA LYS A 63 0.09 18.90 2.34
C LYS A 63 0.13 18.22 0.97
N ALA A 64 0.91 17.14 0.82
CA ALA A 64 0.99 16.38 -0.42
C ALA A 64 -0.31 15.66 -0.79
N VAL A 65 -1.16 15.33 0.18
CA VAL A 65 -2.38 14.56 -0.06
C VAL A 65 -3.40 15.35 -0.86
N GLY A 66 -3.63 16.63 -0.53
CA GLY A 66 -4.52 17.50 -1.31
C GLY A 66 -4.08 17.62 -2.78
N ARG A 67 -2.77 17.82 -3.02
CA ARG A 67 -2.21 17.89 -4.38
C ARG A 67 -2.32 16.57 -5.14
N HIS A 68 -2.22 15.44 -4.45
CA HIS A 68 -2.40 14.14 -5.07
C HIS A 68 -3.85 13.94 -5.49
N ARG A 69 -4.81 14.19 -4.57
CA ARG A 69 -6.24 14.07 -4.85
C ARG A 69 -6.68 14.94 -6.01
N GLN A 70 -6.21 16.18 -6.07
CA GLN A 70 -6.51 17.08 -7.18
C GLN A 70 -6.04 16.51 -8.53
N ARG A 71 -4.79 16.03 -8.61
CA ARG A 71 -4.26 15.42 -9.85
C ARG A 71 -5.02 14.16 -10.26
N VAL A 72 -5.45 13.34 -9.30
CA VAL A 72 -6.27 12.14 -9.58
C VAL A 72 -7.62 12.54 -10.16
N LEU A 73 -8.27 13.57 -9.60
CA LEU A 73 -9.55 14.09 -10.11
C LEU A 73 -9.41 14.66 -11.52
N GLU A 74 -8.32 15.38 -11.81
CA GLU A 74 -8.01 15.89 -13.16
C GLU A 74 -7.77 14.75 -14.16
N LEU A 75 -7.13 13.66 -13.72
CA LEU A 75 -6.87 12.49 -14.56
C LEU A 75 -8.13 11.62 -14.78
N LEU A 76 -9.06 11.61 -13.82
CA LEU A 76 -10.19 10.69 -13.76
C LEU A 76 -10.97 10.55 -15.08
N PRO A 77 -11.31 11.63 -15.81
CA PRO A 77 -12.09 11.53 -17.05
C PRO A 77 -11.35 10.82 -18.19
N SER A 78 -10.02 10.79 -18.16
CA SER A 78 -9.19 10.13 -19.19
C SER A 78 -9.05 8.62 -18.98
N LEU A 79 -9.49 8.11 -17.82
CA LEU A 79 -9.34 6.71 -17.45
C LEU A 79 -10.53 5.87 -17.93
N PRO A 80 -10.34 4.55 -18.19
CA PRO A 80 -11.42 3.63 -18.45
C PRO A 80 -12.48 3.59 -17.33
N GLU A 81 -13.75 3.33 -17.65
CA GLU A 81 -14.87 3.40 -16.70
C GLU A 81 -14.69 2.52 -15.45
N ASN A 82 -14.14 1.31 -15.63
CA ASN A 82 -13.84 0.41 -14.51
C ASN A 82 -12.82 1.02 -13.54
N ALA A 83 -11.80 1.70 -14.07
CA ALA A 83 -10.80 2.40 -13.26
C ALA A 83 -11.41 3.62 -12.56
N GLN A 84 -12.26 4.39 -13.25
CA GLN A 84 -12.96 5.52 -12.64
C GLN A 84 -13.82 5.09 -11.46
N ARG A 85 -14.58 4.00 -11.60
CA ARG A 85 -15.42 3.45 -10.51
C ARG A 85 -14.57 3.00 -9.33
N ALA A 86 -13.53 2.19 -9.59
CA ALA A 86 -12.63 1.71 -8.54
C ALA A 86 -11.93 2.85 -7.78
N ILE A 87 -11.51 3.91 -8.49
CA ILE A 87 -10.89 5.08 -7.86
C ILE A 87 -11.89 5.82 -6.98
N ARG A 88 -13.14 6.04 -7.42
CA ARG A 88 -14.16 6.71 -6.60
C ARG A 88 -14.48 5.93 -5.33
N GLU A 89 -14.60 4.60 -5.44
CA GLU A 89 -14.82 3.70 -4.29
C GLU A 89 -13.65 3.77 -3.31
N SER A 90 -12.41 3.71 -3.82
CA SER A 90 -11.19 3.85 -3.01
C SER A 90 -11.11 5.21 -2.31
N MET A 91 -11.43 6.31 -3.00
CA MET A 91 -11.43 7.66 -2.41
C MET A 91 -12.46 7.80 -1.28
N ALA A 92 -13.63 7.17 -1.41
CA ALA A 92 -14.64 7.16 -0.35
C ALA A 92 -14.15 6.41 0.90
N GLN A 93 -13.54 5.23 0.72
CA GLN A 93 -12.94 4.47 1.82
C GLN A 93 -11.81 5.25 2.51
N GLU A 94 -10.95 5.93 1.74
CA GLU A 94 -9.89 6.77 2.31
C GLU A 94 -10.44 7.93 3.15
N ASP A 95 -11.55 8.54 2.71
CA ASP A 95 -12.22 9.63 3.43
C ASP A 95 -12.82 9.11 4.76
N GLU A 96 -13.41 7.92 4.76
CA GLU A 96 -13.91 7.24 5.97
C GLU A 96 -12.78 6.92 6.97
N ILE A 97 -11.69 6.32 6.49
CA ILE A 97 -10.52 5.98 7.32
C ILE A 97 -9.90 7.24 7.94
N ARG A 98 -9.82 8.33 7.16
CA ARG A 98 -9.33 9.62 7.65
C ARG A 98 -10.23 10.18 8.75
N ALA A 99 -11.55 10.16 8.56
CA ALA A 99 -12.51 10.63 9.55
C ALA A 99 -12.41 9.84 10.86
N GLN A 100 -12.28 8.51 10.76
CA GLN A 100 -12.06 7.64 11.93
C GLN A 100 -10.74 7.96 12.63
N ALA A 101 -9.65 8.15 11.90
CA ALA A 101 -8.36 8.52 12.47
C ALA A 101 -8.39 9.88 13.19
N GLN A 102 -9.15 10.85 12.66
CA GLN A 102 -9.36 12.15 13.30
C GLN A 102 -10.20 12.04 14.57
N ALA A 103 -11.26 11.23 14.57
CA ALA A 103 -12.07 10.95 15.74
C ALA A 103 -11.25 10.30 16.86
N HIS A 104 -10.49 9.24 16.54
CA HIS A 104 -9.57 8.62 17.48
C HIS A 104 -8.53 9.61 18.01
N GLY A 105 -8.00 10.49 17.15
CA GLY A 105 -7.05 11.52 17.55
C GLY A 105 -7.63 12.56 18.53
N ALA A 106 -8.93 12.86 18.43
CA ALA A 106 -9.61 13.72 19.39
C ALA A 106 -9.80 13.03 20.75
N ASP A 107 -10.16 11.74 20.76
CA ASP A 107 -10.33 10.95 21.99
C ASP A 107 -9.03 10.79 22.79
N VAL A 108 -7.89 10.53 22.12
CA VAL A 108 -6.58 10.50 22.81
C VAL A 108 -6.09 11.87 23.27
N ALA A 109 -6.51 12.97 22.63
CA ALA A 109 -6.16 14.31 23.09
C ALA A 109 -6.96 14.74 24.34
N ASP A 110 -8.18 14.23 24.49
CA ASP A 110 -9.05 14.48 25.66
C ASP A 110 -8.64 13.62 26.89
N THR A 111 -7.97 12.50 26.64
CA THR A 111 -7.40 11.66 27.71
C THR A 111 -6.09 12.30 28.23
N ALA A 112 -6.22 13.21 29.20
CA ALA A 112 -5.10 13.87 29.90
C ALA A 112 -3.98 12.88 30.31
N PRO A 113 -2.70 13.31 30.34
CA PRO A 113 -1.59 12.43 30.67
C PRO A 113 -1.77 11.86 32.08
N ILE A 114 -1.62 10.54 32.21
CA ILE A 114 -1.54 9.85 33.50
C ILE A 114 -0.46 10.57 34.31
N PRO A 115 -0.78 11.16 35.48
CA PRO A 115 0.24 11.77 36.31
C PRO A 115 1.19 10.67 36.75
N ILE A 116 2.43 10.70 36.26
CA ILE A 116 3.52 9.90 36.82
C ILE A 116 3.90 10.57 38.13
N GLY A 117 3.07 10.37 39.15
CA GLY A 117 3.28 10.84 40.50
C GLY A 117 4.18 9.89 41.27
N GLY A 118 5.26 10.47 41.83
CA GLY A 118 5.79 10.06 43.13
C GLY A 118 6.78 8.91 43.14
N ARG A 119 8.06 9.25 43.27
CA ARG A 119 8.79 8.96 44.51
C ARG A 119 9.94 9.94 44.71
#